data_AF-S2VXM2-F1
#
_entry.id   AF-S2VXM2-F1
#
_cell.length_a   1.000
_cell.length_b   1.000
_cell.length_c   1.000
_cell.angle_alpha   90.00
_cell.angle_beta   90.00
_cell.angle_gamma   90.00
#
_symmetry.space_group_name_H-M   'P 1'
#
loop_
_entity.id
_entity.type
_entity.pdbx_description
1 polymer ?
#
loop_
_entity_poly.entity_id
_entity_poly.type
_entity_poly.pdbx_seq_one_letter_code
_entity_poly.pdbx_strand_id
1 'polypeptide(L)'
;MTLSLDEVRNIRFPMVRKPNEDGYRASAVDNFMDKLEISYADLVAEIEKLKADQGQAADTEGLTNEINSLRSENENLKEAKQRADEEADSLLAQLNELRESSDVAKTGDEQLRKENERLRSESEQQRDEIENLRAQLAAATQQVANAPTAAEITSSNLGLVTDGVQHIEVTTSQQASPAVVRLVELATQQAETLLNDAKADARNRLDTAKTEAERVTNEAKSNAEQTTAEAQATADRLVNNAQNESDRLNTEAREKAENLLADARGRADRLDTEVTNRRSELFSQLESERDVLARRVTNLRNYEGAFRESLNNHLQNQLQALEQLNLAPDEAPNMNAMYGLGKLNASTPRLDALLEESKLEENK
;
A
#
# COMPACT_ATOMS: atom_id res chain seq x y z
N MET A 1 16.41 6.28 -61.87
CA MET A 1 16.03 7.55 -62.52
C MET A 1 14.63 7.37 -63.08
N THR A 2 13.62 7.69 -62.29
CA THR A 2 12.21 7.64 -62.72
C THR A 2 11.84 9.05 -63.15
N LEU A 3 11.27 9.21 -64.35
CA LEU A 3 10.73 10.50 -64.76
C LEU A 3 9.60 10.90 -63.81
N SER A 4 9.57 12.17 -63.42
CA SER A 4 8.45 12.75 -62.69
C SER A 4 7.23 12.90 -63.59
N LEU A 5 6.04 12.99 -62.99
CA LEU A 5 4.77 13.17 -63.72
C LEU A 5 4.82 14.39 -64.66
N ASP A 6 5.47 15.46 -64.20
CA ASP A 6 5.65 16.70 -64.96
C ASP A 6 6.65 16.56 -66.11
N GLU A 7 7.65 15.68 -65.98
CA GLU A 7 8.57 15.37 -67.07
C GLU A 7 7.88 14.52 -68.14
N VAL A 8 7.06 13.54 -67.77
CA VAL A 8 6.29 12.72 -68.73
C VAL A 8 5.30 13.58 -69.52
N ARG A 9 4.63 14.53 -68.86
CA ARG A 9 3.72 15.50 -69.52
C ARG A 9 4.41 16.44 -70.51
N ASN A 10 5.70 16.70 -70.32
CA ASN A 10 6.46 17.60 -71.18
C ASN A 10 7.15 16.89 -72.36
N ILE A 11 7.09 15.56 -72.44
CA ILE A 11 7.63 14.81 -73.57
C ILE A 11 6.77 15.07 -74.81
N ARG A 12 7.40 15.57 -75.88
CA ARG A 12 6.76 15.74 -77.19
C ARG A 12 7.37 14.79 -78.20
N PHE A 13 6.52 14.02 -78.87
CA PHE A 13 6.93 13.13 -79.94
C PHE A 13 6.92 13.84 -81.29
N PRO A 14 7.99 13.74 -82.10
CA PRO A 14 8.00 14.31 -83.44
C PRO A 14 7.08 13.53 -84.38
N MET A 15 6.29 14.23 -85.20
CA MET A 15 5.38 13.61 -86.14
C MET A 15 6.13 13.22 -87.43
N VAL A 16 5.95 11.98 -87.89
CA VAL A 16 6.61 11.47 -89.09
C VAL A 16 6.04 12.16 -90.32
N ARG A 17 6.92 12.72 -91.18
CA ARG A 17 6.54 13.48 -92.39
C ARG A 17 6.94 12.79 -93.70
N LYS A 18 7.51 11.59 -93.63
CA LYS A 18 7.99 10.84 -94.80
C LYS A 18 6.97 9.78 -95.23
N PRO A 19 6.78 9.56 -96.54
CA PRO A 19 5.70 8.71 -97.07
C PRO A 19 5.85 7.19 -96.81
N ASN A 20 7.02 6.71 -96.34
CA ASN A 20 7.29 5.28 -96.17
C ASN A 20 7.58 4.87 -94.70
N GLU A 21 7.29 5.73 -93.73
CA GLU A 21 7.47 5.43 -92.30
C GLU A 21 6.13 5.65 -91.57
N ASP A 22 5.54 4.58 -91.03
CA ASP A 22 4.30 4.65 -90.26
C ASP A 22 4.60 5.04 -88.81
N GLY A 23 4.13 6.21 -88.39
CA GLY A 23 4.17 6.66 -87.01
C GLY A 23 2.96 6.18 -86.21
N TYR A 24 3.10 6.11 -84.88
CA TYR A 24 1.95 5.93 -84.00
C TYR A 24 0.96 7.09 -84.19
N ARG A 25 -0.33 6.76 -84.16
CA ARG A 25 -1.39 7.77 -84.24
C ARG A 25 -1.33 8.65 -83.00
N ALA A 26 -1.27 9.98 -83.18
CA ALA A 26 -1.19 10.93 -82.08
C ALA A 26 -2.28 10.69 -81.03
N SER A 27 -3.53 10.51 -81.47
CA SER A 27 -4.66 10.22 -80.57
C SER A 27 -4.53 8.91 -79.78
N ALA A 28 -3.81 7.91 -80.30
CA ALA A 28 -3.58 6.65 -79.58
C ALA A 28 -2.45 6.79 -78.54
N VAL A 29 -1.44 7.61 -78.83
CA VAL A 29 -0.36 7.94 -77.90
C VAL A 29 -0.88 8.81 -76.76
N ASP A 30 -1.69 9.83 -77.07
CA ASP A 30 -2.28 10.72 -76.05
C ASP A 30 -3.18 9.95 -75.08
N ASN A 31 -4.10 9.12 -75.59
CA ASN A 31 -4.95 8.27 -74.77
C ASN A 31 -4.17 7.26 -73.89
N PHE A 32 -3.01 6.81 -74.36
CA PHE A 32 -2.13 5.94 -73.60
C PHE A 32 -1.38 6.71 -72.51
N MET A 33 -0.94 7.94 -72.83
CA MET A 33 -0.30 8.82 -71.85
C MET A 33 -1.25 9.24 -70.73
N ASP A 34 -2.53 9.50 -71.03
CA ASP A 34 -3.54 9.79 -70.00
C ASP A 34 -3.71 8.62 -69.02
N LYS A 35 -3.72 7.38 -69.53
CA LYS A 35 -3.82 6.17 -68.69
C LYS A 35 -2.56 5.94 -67.87
N LEU A 36 -1.39 6.19 -68.44
CA LEU A 36 -0.13 6.12 -67.72
C LEU A 36 -0.08 7.16 -66.60
N GLU A 37 -0.57 8.37 -66.85
CA GLU A 37 -0.64 9.45 -65.86
C GLU A 37 -1.49 9.05 -64.66
N ILE A 38 -2.69 8.53 -64.91
CA ILE A 38 -3.59 8.04 -63.85
C ILE A 38 -2.91 6.92 -63.06
N SER A 39 -2.38 5.90 -63.72
CA SER A 39 -1.77 4.76 -63.00
C SER A 39 -0.51 5.16 -62.22
N TYR A 40 0.24 6.15 -62.71
CA TYR A 40 1.43 6.64 -62.01
C TYR A 40 1.04 7.50 -60.80
N ALA A 41 0.02 8.34 -60.94
CA ALA A 41 -0.53 9.09 -59.82
C ALA A 41 -1.06 8.15 -58.72
N ASP A 42 -1.77 7.08 -59.12
CA ASP A 42 -2.25 6.05 -58.19
C ASP A 42 -1.08 5.32 -57.50
N LEU A 43 -0.02 4.97 -58.25
CA LEU A 43 1.15 4.31 -57.69
C LEU A 43 1.91 5.21 -56.70
N VAL A 44 2.04 6.51 -57.01
CA VAL A 44 2.69 7.47 -56.11
C VAL A 44 1.87 7.67 -54.85
N ALA A 45 0.55 7.80 -54.96
CA ALA A 45 -0.35 7.90 -53.81
C ALA A 45 -0.30 6.65 -52.92
N GLU A 46 -0.24 5.46 -53.52
CA GLU A 46 -0.10 4.20 -52.77
C GLU A 46 1.27 4.10 -52.08
N ILE A 47 2.35 4.55 -52.73
CA ILE A 47 3.68 4.61 -52.11
C ILE A 47 3.70 5.58 -50.92
N GLU A 48 3.07 6.76 -51.05
CA GLU A 48 2.95 7.72 -49.96
C GLU A 48 2.12 7.16 -48.79
N LYS A 49 1.02 6.47 -49.10
CA LYS A 49 0.19 5.79 -48.11
C LYS A 49 0.95 4.67 -47.39
N LEU A 50 1.67 3.81 -48.11
CA LEU A 50 2.51 2.77 -47.52
C LEU A 50 3.65 3.33 -46.65
N LYS A 51 4.21 4.48 -47.03
CA LYS A 51 5.18 5.20 -46.19
C LYS A 51 4.55 5.78 -44.93
N ALA A 52 3.32 6.30 -45.02
CA ALA A 52 2.59 6.79 -43.86
C ALA A 52 2.26 5.65 -42.88
N ASP A 53 1.85 4.48 -43.39
CA ASP A 53 1.63 3.28 -42.58
C ASP A 53 2.93 2.74 -41.95
N GLN A 54 4.08 2.83 -42.65
CA GLN A 54 5.39 2.55 -42.03
C GLN A 54 5.76 3.58 -40.94
N GLY A 55 5.32 4.83 -41.05
CA GLY A 55 5.48 5.83 -39.99
C GLY A 55 4.74 5.44 -38.71
N GLN A 56 3.57 4.80 -38.81
CA GLN A 56 2.84 4.26 -37.66
C GLN A 56 3.56 3.07 -37.00
N ALA A 57 4.46 2.37 -37.69
CA ALA A 57 5.29 1.33 -37.08
C ALA A 57 6.23 1.90 -36.00
N ALA A 58 6.68 3.16 -36.14
CA ALA A 58 7.46 3.85 -35.11
C ALA A 58 6.63 4.12 -33.84
N ASP A 59 5.34 4.45 -33.98
CA ASP A 59 4.42 4.58 -32.85
C ASP A 59 4.14 3.22 -32.18
N THR A 60 4.12 2.12 -32.96
CA THR A 60 4.02 0.77 -32.38
C THR A 60 5.25 0.36 -31.59
N GLU A 61 6.46 0.79 -31.98
CA GLU A 61 7.67 0.56 -31.18
C GLU A 61 7.64 1.34 -29.87
N GLY A 62 7.15 2.57 -29.87
CA GLY A 62 6.93 3.36 -28.65
C GLY A 62 5.98 2.67 -27.67
N LEU A 63 4.82 2.24 -28.17
CA LEU A 63 3.84 1.48 -27.39
C LEU A 63 4.40 0.14 -26.88
N THR A 64 5.22 -0.54 -27.68
CA THR A 64 5.86 -1.81 -27.29
C THR A 64 6.87 -1.59 -26.15
N ASN A 65 7.64 -0.51 -26.20
CA ASN A 65 8.56 -0.14 -25.13
C ASN A 65 7.83 0.24 -23.83
N GLU A 66 6.72 0.96 -23.94
CA GLU A 66 5.87 1.31 -22.80
C GLU A 66 5.23 0.06 -22.16
N ILE A 67 4.71 -0.87 -22.97
CA ILE A 67 4.19 -2.16 -22.50
C ILE A 67 5.27 -2.97 -21.78
N ASN A 68 6.49 -3.02 -22.32
CA ASN A 68 7.59 -3.73 -21.68
C ASN A 68 8.00 -3.09 -20.35
N SER A 69 8.02 -1.75 -20.29
CA SER A 69 8.31 -1.02 -19.04
C SER A 69 7.24 -1.26 -17.99
N LEU A 70 5.97 -1.13 -18.36
CA LEU A 70 4.84 -1.37 -17.46
C LEU A 70 4.82 -2.82 -16.98
N ARG A 71 5.21 -3.78 -17.84
CA ARG A 71 5.30 -5.18 -17.46
C ARG A 71 6.41 -5.44 -16.45
N SER A 72 7.57 -4.81 -16.63
CA SER A 72 8.66 -4.87 -15.65
C SER A 72 8.26 -4.22 -14.33
N GLU A 73 7.55 -3.10 -14.37
CA GLU A 73 7.06 -2.41 -13.17
C GLU A 73 6.04 -3.27 -12.41
N ASN A 74 5.12 -3.93 -13.12
CA ASN A 74 4.15 -4.84 -12.54
C ASN A 74 4.81 -6.06 -11.87
N GLU A 75 5.85 -6.65 -12.48
CA GLU A 75 6.60 -7.73 -11.83
C GLU A 75 7.33 -7.24 -10.57
N ASN A 76 7.95 -6.06 -10.62
CA ASN A 76 8.58 -5.46 -9.44
C ASN A 76 7.57 -5.19 -8.31
N LEU A 77 6.40 -4.66 -8.64
CA LEU A 77 5.30 -4.43 -7.70
C LEU A 77 4.79 -5.74 -7.08
N LYS A 78 4.71 -6.80 -7.88
CA LYS A 78 4.29 -8.12 -7.43
C LYS A 78 5.30 -8.74 -6.47
N GLU A 79 6.60 -8.62 -6.76
CA GLU A 79 7.65 -9.06 -5.84
C GLU A 79 7.64 -8.25 -4.53
N ALA A 80 7.48 -6.92 -4.61
CA ALA A 80 7.40 -6.06 -3.44
C ALA A 80 6.20 -6.44 -2.55
N LYS A 81 5.04 -6.70 -3.17
CA LYS A 81 3.86 -7.18 -2.45
C LYS A 81 4.11 -8.52 -1.77
N GLN A 82 4.74 -9.47 -2.47
CA GLN A 82 5.06 -10.77 -1.88
C GLN A 82 5.97 -10.64 -0.65
N ARG A 83 7.00 -9.77 -0.71
CA ARG A 83 7.87 -9.50 0.44
C ARG A 83 7.10 -8.89 1.61
N ALA A 84 6.17 -7.97 1.34
CA ALA A 84 5.34 -7.37 2.37
C ALA A 84 4.39 -8.40 3.02
N ASP A 85 3.84 -9.33 2.23
CA ASP A 85 3.01 -10.43 2.73
C ASP A 85 3.85 -11.37 3.63
N GLU A 86 5.08 -11.72 3.21
CA GLU A 86 6.01 -12.53 4.01
C GLU A 86 6.44 -11.84 5.33
N GLU A 87 6.66 -10.52 5.31
CA GLU A 87 6.93 -9.72 6.50
C GLU A 87 5.72 -9.69 7.45
N ALA A 88 4.51 -9.54 6.91
CA ALA A 88 3.28 -9.56 7.71
C ALA A 88 3.08 -10.92 8.41
N ASP A 89 3.32 -12.02 7.70
CA ASP A 89 3.25 -13.37 8.27
C ASP A 89 4.31 -13.58 9.37
N SER A 90 5.52 -13.08 9.17
CA SER A 90 6.58 -13.10 10.19
C SER A 90 6.20 -12.30 11.44
N LEU A 91 5.64 -11.10 11.27
CA LEU A 91 5.16 -10.28 12.39
C LEU A 91 4.01 -10.95 13.13
N LEU A 92 3.07 -11.59 12.43
CA LEU A 92 1.99 -12.35 13.04
C LEU A 92 2.52 -13.54 13.86
N ALA A 93 3.53 -14.25 13.34
CA ALA A 93 4.18 -15.34 14.08
C ALA A 93 4.85 -14.81 15.37
N GLN A 94 5.59 -13.71 15.29
CA GLN A 94 6.21 -13.08 16.47
C GLN A 94 5.15 -12.64 17.49
N LEU A 95 4.03 -12.08 17.04
CA LEU A 95 2.95 -11.62 17.92
C LEU A 95 2.27 -12.80 18.63
N ASN A 96 2.08 -13.93 17.93
CA ASN A 96 1.58 -15.16 18.54
C ASN A 96 2.55 -15.73 19.58
N GLU A 97 3.85 -15.72 19.31
CA GLU A 97 4.88 -16.16 20.26
C GLU A 97 4.96 -15.26 21.50
N LEU A 98 4.87 -13.93 21.33
CA LEU A 98 4.76 -12.99 22.44
C LEU A 98 3.48 -13.22 23.27
N ARG A 99 2.38 -13.56 22.61
CA ARG A 99 1.12 -13.86 23.30
C ARG A 99 1.21 -15.15 24.10
N GLU A 100 1.78 -16.19 23.53
CA GLU A 100 1.98 -17.47 24.21
C GLU A 100 2.93 -17.32 25.41
N SER A 101 4.03 -16.59 25.26
CA SER A 101 4.92 -16.27 26.39
C SER A 101 4.23 -15.41 27.46
N SER A 102 3.37 -14.46 27.07
CA SER A 102 2.56 -13.68 28.02
C SER A 102 1.55 -14.53 28.77
N ASP A 103 0.92 -15.50 28.11
CA ASP A 103 -0.05 -16.39 28.74
C ASP A 103 0.67 -17.38 29.68
N VAL A 104 1.85 -17.89 29.30
CA VAL A 104 2.72 -18.67 30.19
C VAL A 104 3.11 -17.85 31.43
N ALA A 105 3.52 -16.59 31.26
CA ALA A 105 3.85 -15.71 32.38
C ALA A 105 2.66 -15.49 33.33
N LYS A 106 1.46 -15.25 32.79
CA LYS A 106 0.24 -15.12 33.59
C LYS A 106 -0.08 -16.40 34.38
N THR A 107 0.04 -17.57 33.75
CA THR A 107 -0.20 -18.84 34.45
C THR A 107 0.83 -19.09 35.55
N GLY A 108 2.09 -18.71 35.33
CA GLY A 108 3.14 -18.76 36.35
C GLY A 108 2.86 -17.83 37.52
N ASP A 109 2.47 -16.59 37.27
CA ASP A 109 2.08 -15.62 38.31
C ASP A 109 0.88 -16.11 39.14
N GLU A 110 -0.09 -16.76 38.49
CA GLU A 110 -1.27 -17.30 39.16
C GLU A 110 -0.93 -18.53 40.03
N GLN A 111 0.01 -19.38 39.58
CA GLN A 111 0.56 -20.46 40.40
C GLN A 111 1.33 -19.93 41.60
N LEU A 112 2.22 -18.95 41.39
CA LEU A 112 3.00 -18.32 42.46
C LEU A 112 2.09 -17.63 43.49
N ARG A 113 0.98 -17.02 43.06
CA ARG A 113 -0.02 -16.46 43.98
C ARG A 113 -0.66 -17.54 44.84
N LYS A 114 -1.11 -18.65 44.25
CA LYS A 114 -1.70 -19.78 44.98
C LYS A 114 -0.71 -20.40 45.97
N GLU A 115 0.56 -20.54 45.58
CA GLU A 115 1.61 -21.06 46.45
C GLU A 115 1.91 -20.08 47.60
N ASN A 116 1.96 -18.77 47.33
CA ASN A 116 2.11 -17.77 48.39
C ASN A 116 0.92 -17.76 49.37
N GLU A 117 -0.31 -17.90 48.89
CA GLU A 117 -1.50 -18.03 49.76
C GLU A 117 -1.42 -19.30 50.61
N ARG A 118 -1.01 -20.43 50.02
CA ARG A 118 -0.79 -21.68 50.75
C ARG A 118 0.28 -21.53 51.83
N LEU A 119 1.45 -21.00 51.50
CA LEU A 119 2.54 -20.78 52.46
C LEU A 119 2.13 -19.82 53.59
N ARG A 120 1.32 -18.81 53.29
CA ARG A 120 0.72 -17.93 54.31
C ARG A 120 -0.20 -18.72 55.24
N SER A 121 -1.07 -19.56 54.71
CA SER A 121 -1.96 -20.39 55.52
C SER A 121 -1.20 -21.42 56.38
N GLU A 122 -0.14 -22.04 55.85
CA GLU A 122 0.73 -22.94 56.62
C GLU A 122 1.47 -22.18 57.73
N SER A 123 1.95 -20.96 57.45
CA SER A 123 2.59 -20.11 58.46
C SER A 123 1.62 -19.68 59.57
N GLU A 124 0.36 -19.43 59.24
CA GLU A 124 -0.69 -19.09 60.20
C GLU A 124 -1.05 -20.29 61.08
N GLN A 125 -1.23 -21.47 60.49
CA GLN A 125 -1.44 -22.72 61.23
C GLN A 125 -0.29 -23.03 62.20
N GLN A 126 0.96 -22.84 61.76
CA GLN A 126 2.13 -23.05 62.63
C GLN A 126 2.16 -22.05 63.79
N ARG A 127 1.72 -20.80 63.58
CA ARG A 127 1.62 -19.81 64.66
C ARG A 127 0.56 -20.21 65.68
N ASP A 128 -0.61 -20.66 65.23
CA ASP A 128 -1.68 -21.13 66.10
C ASP A 128 -1.26 -22.38 66.88
N GLU A 129 -0.50 -23.28 66.26
CA GLU A 129 0.03 -24.48 66.92
C GLU A 129 1.07 -24.12 68.00
N ILE A 130 1.97 -23.17 67.70
CA ILE A 130 2.91 -22.64 68.70
C ILE A 130 2.17 -21.95 69.85
N GLU A 131 1.10 -21.20 69.56
CA GLU A 131 0.29 -20.53 70.57
C GLU A 131 -0.42 -21.54 71.48
N ASN A 132 -1.01 -22.59 70.90
CA ASN A 132 -1.61 -23.69 71.65
C ASN A 132 -0.60 -24.44 72.52
N LEU A 133 0.58 -24.76 71.99
CA LEU A 133 1.65 -25.41 72.76
C LEU A 133 2.15 -24.52 73.89
N ARG A 134 2.25 -23.20 73.67
CA ARG A 134 2.58 -22.23 74.72
C ARG A 134 1.50 -22.17 75.80
N ALA A 135 0.23 -22.17 75.43
CA ALA A 135 -0.88 -22.21 76.38
C ALA A 135 -0.87 -23.51 77.22
N GLN A 136 -0.57 -24.66 76.59
CA GLN A 136 -0.41 -25.93 77.30
C GLN A 136 0.78 -25.92 78.27
N LEU A 137 1.92 -25.37 77.85
CA LEU A 137 3.09 -25.21 78.72
C LEU A 137 2.79 -24.27 79.90
N ALA A 138 2.10 -23.16 79.66
CA ALA A 138 1.66 -22.25 80.72
C ALA A 138 0.71 -22.97 81.70
N ALA A 139 -0.27 -23.73 81.20
CA ALA A 139 -1.19 -24.50 82.03
C ALA A 139 -0.47 -25.59 82.85
N ALA A 140 0.48 -26.32 82.25
CA ALA A 140 1.29 -27.31 82.95
C ALA A 140 2.16 -26.67 84.04
N THR A 141 2.77 -25.52 83.75
CA THR A 141 3.57 -24.75 84.71
C THR A 141 2.70 -24.25 85.87
N GLN A 142 1.46 -23.82 85.59
CA GLN A 142 0.51 -23.36 86.59
C GLN A 142 -0.05 -24.52 87.44
N GLN A 143 -0.17 -25.73 86.89
CA GLN A 143 -0.48 -26.94 87.65
C GLN A 143 0.66 -27.35 88.57
N VAL A 144 1.91 -27.20 88.15
CA VAL A 144 3.08 -27.41 89.02
C VAL A 144 3.15 -26.33 90.11
N ALA A 145 2.76 -25.08 89.83
CA ALA A 145 2.71 -23.99 90.81
C ALA A 145 1.52 -24.08 91.80
N ASN A 146 0.39 -24.67 91.38
CA ASN A 146 -0.79 -24.90 92.22
C ASN A 146 -0.78 -26.29 92.90
N ALA A 147 0.27 -27.09 92.73
CA ALA A 147 0.49 -28.25 93.57
C ALA A 147 0.70 -27.78 95.03
N PRO A 148 -0.06 -28.30 96.00
CA PRO A 148 0.07 -27.89 97.38
C PRO A 148 1.50 -28.19 97.86
N THR A 149 2.06 -27.25 98.61
CA THR A 149 3.29 -27.45 99.39
C THR A 149 3.06 -28.59 100.37
N ALA A 150 3.43 -29.80 99.97
CA ALA A 150 3.63 -30.92 100.88
C ALA A 150 5.14 -31.09 101.08
N ALA A 151 5.65 -30.41 102.10
CA ALA A 151 6.67 -31.01 102.92
C ALA A 151 6.06 -32.30 103.51
N GLU A 152 6.36 -33.46 102.93
CA GLU A 152 6.59 -34.77 103.59
C GLU A 152 6.63 -35.91 102.55
N ILE A 153 7.88 -36.24 102.17
CA ILE A 153 8.48 -37.58 101.95
C ILE A 153 7.57 -38.69 101.40
N THR A 154 7.86 -39.16 100.18
CA THR A 154 8.11 -40.60 99.96
C THR A 154 8.91 -40.88 98.70
N SER A 155 10.08 -41.49 98.90
CA SER A 155 10.88 -42.19 97.92
C SER A 155 10.03 -43.19 97.12
N SER A 156 10.14 -43.18 95.80
CA SER A 156 10.07 -44.38 94.93
C SER A 156 10.36 -44.03 93.47
N ASN A 157 11.43 -44.63 92.95
CA ASN A 157 11.77 -44.79 91.52
C ASN A 157 12.17 -43.55 90.71
N LEU A 158 13.46 -43.22 90.81
CA LEU A 158 14.21 -42.72 89.65
C LEU A 158 15.25 -43.77 89.26
N GLY A 159 15.10 -44.27 88.04
CA GLY A 159 15.99 -45.23 87.41
C GLY A 159 17.40 -44.67 87.26
N LEU A 160 18.33 -45.49 87.73
CA LEU A 160 19.77 -45.31 87.68
C LEU A 160 20.27 -45.30 86.21
N VAL A 161 20.86 -44.20 85.77
CA VAL A 161 22.03 -44.23 84.87
C VAL A 161 23.14 -43.48 85.60
N THR A 162 23.96 -44.26 86.30
CA THR A 162 25.17 -43.80 86.98
C THR A 162 26.32 -43.82 86.00
N ASP A 163 26.96 -42.67 85.78
CA ASP A 163 28.40 -42.67 85.54
C ASP A 163 29.06 -41.48 86.27
N GLY A 164 29.79 -41.82 87.33
CA GLY A 164 30.94 -41.05 87.80
C GLY A 164 30.74 -39.77 88.62
N VAL A 165 29.85 -39.71 89.62
CA VAL A 165 29.96 -38.68 90.68
C VAL A 165 30.26 -39.34 92.02
N GLN A 166 31.47 -39.06 92.53
CA GLN A 166 31.97 -39.57 93.81
C GLN A 166 31.19 -38.95 94.98
N HIS A 167 30.60 -39.81 95.82
CA HIS A 167 29.86 -39.42 97.02
C HIS A 167 30.83 -39.31 98.21
N ILE A 168 30.91 -38.13 98.84
CA ILE A 168 31.63 -37.91 100.11
C ILE A 168 30.59 -37.92 101.23
N GLU A 169 30.53 -39.00 102.02
CA GLU A 169 29.77 -39.02 103.27
C GLU A 169 30.55 -38.31 104.38
N VAL A 170 29.95 -37.30 105.00
CA VAL A 170 30.44 -36.62 106.20
C VAL A 170 29.72 -37.18 107.43
N THR A 171 30.43 -37.96 108.24
CA THR A 171 29.87 -38.74 109.35
C THR A 171 29.85 -38.02 110.71
N THR A 172 30.12 -36.70 110.77
CA THR A 172 30.02 -35.92 112.03
C THR A 172 29.46 -34.50 111.83
N SER A 173 28.54 -34.09 112.70
CA SER A 173 27.77 -32.83 112.62
C SER A 173 28.56 -31.56 112.96
N GLN A 174 29.78 -31.67 113.49
CA GLN A 174 30.61 -30.50 113.87
C GLN A 174 31.61 -30.05 112.79
N GLN A 175 31.71 -30.75 111.65
CA GLN A 175 32.58 -30.37 110.52
C GLN A 175 31.84 -30.09 109.20
N ALA A 176 30.52 -30.27 109.16
CA ALA A 176 29.70 -30.03 107.97
C ALA A 176 29.49 -28.53 107.67
N SER A 177 29.43 -27.66 108.68
CA SER A 177 29.09 -26.24 108.52
C SER A 177 30.11 -25.43 107.69
N PRO A 178 31.45 -25.57 107.87
CA PRO A 178 32.42 -24.80 107.09
C PRO A 178 32.57 -25.28 105.64
N ALA A 179 32.44 -26.58 105.40
CA ALA A 179 32.59 -27.17 104.07
C ALA A 179 31.37 -26.85 103.18
N VAL A 180 30.15 -26.91 103.72
CA VAL A 180 28.92 -26.55 102.99
C VAL A 180 28.88 -25.05 102.69
N VAL A 181 29.25 -24.19 103.64
CA VAL A 181 29.32 -22.73 103.39
C VAL A 181 30.33 -22.42 102.28
N ARG A 182 31.51 -23.06 102.28
CA ARG A 182 32.53 -22.84 101.24
C ARG A 182 32.11 -23.39 99.88
N LEU A 183 31.34 -24.47 99.85
CA LEU A 183 30.78 -25.02 98.61
C LEU A 183 29.66 -24.13 98.06
N VAL A 184 28.82 -23.57 98.92
CA VAL A 184 27.82 -22.57 98.55
C VAL A 184 28.50 -21.29 98.06
N GLU A 185 29.55 -20.83 98.73
CA GLU A 185 30.32 -19.63 98.34
C GLU A 185 31.02 -19.83 96.97
N LEU A 186 31.66 -20.98 96.76
CA LEU A 186 32.26 -21.35 95.47
C LEU A 186 31.20 -21.48 94.38
N ALA A 187 30.04 -22.07 94.69
CA ALA A 187 28.93 -22.19 93.74
C ALA A 187 28.33 -20.83 93.39
N THR A 188 28.19 -19.91 94.36
CA THR A 188 27.74 -18.54 94.10
C THR A 188 28.76 -17.77 93.27
N GLN A 189 30.05 -17.92 93.55
CA GLN A 189 31.11 -17.28 92.79
C GLN A 189 31.16 -17.80 91.35
N GLN A 190 31.00 -19.11 91.15
CA GLN A 190 30.88 -19.73 89.82
C GLN A 190 29.60 -19.28 89.09
N ALA A 191 28.48 -19.15 89.80
CA ALA A 191 27.23 -18.66 89.21
C ALA A 191 27.36 -17.18 88.77
N GLU A 192 28.04 -16.34 89.55
CA GLU A 192 28.28 -14.94 89.22
C GLU A 192 29.21 -14.80 88.00
N THR A 193 30.28 -15.59 87.91
CA THR A 193 31.16 -15.58 86.73
C THR A 193 30.41 -16.03 85.48
N LEU A 194 29.65 -17.14 85.56
CA LEU A 194 28.84 -17.61 84.44
C LEU A 194 27.79 -16.60 84.01
N LEU A 195 27.17 -15.89 84.96
CA LEU A 195 26.19 -14.85 84.65
C LEU A 195 26.85 -13.65 83.96
N ASN A 196 28.05 -13.25 84.39
CA ASN A 196 28.77 -12.15 83.77
C ASN A 196 29.25 -12.51 82.36
N ASP A 197 29.75 -13.73 82.17
CA ASP A 197 30.15 -14.25 80.86
C ASP A 197 28.93 -14.34 79.92
N ALA A 198 27.82 -14.89 80.40
CA ALA A 198 26.58 -14.95 79.62
C ALA A 198 26.04 -13.55 79.25
N LYS A 199 26.14 -12.56 80.16
CA LYS A 199 25.77 -11.17 79.88
C LYS A 199 26.71 -10.51 78.87
N ALA A 200 28.01 -10.79 78.93
CA ALA A 200 28.98 -10.29 77.97
C ALA A 200 28.73 -10.89 76.58
N ASP A 201 28.52 -12.20 76.49
CA ASP A 201 28.20 -12.89 75.26
C ASP A 201 26.89 -12.40 74.64
N ALA A 202 25.85 -12.19 75.46
CA ALA A 202 24.58 -11.63 75.01
C ALA A 202 24.73 -10.21 74.42
N ARG A 203 25.54 -9.35 75.06
CA ARG A 203 25.84 -8.01 74.54
C ARG A 203 26.60 -8.07 73.23
N ASN A 204 27.65 -8.89 73.15
CA ASN A 204 28.41 -9.08 71.92
C ASN A 204 27.51 -9.55 70.77
N ARG A 205 26.62 -10.53 71.02
CA ARG A 205 25.66 -11.00 70.02
C ARG A 205 24.65 -9.93 69.60
N LEU A 206 24.19 -9.10 70.52
CA LEU A 206 23.30 -7.98 70.21
C LEU A 206 24.00 -6.93 69.35
N ASP A 207 25.23 -6.56 69.69
CA ASP A 207 26.00 -5.56 68.95
C ASP A 207 26.36 -6.05 67.54
N THR A 208 26.74 -7.32 67.39
CA THR A 208 26.97 -7.90 66.05
C THR A 208 25.68 -8.00 65.25
N ALA A 209 24.58 -8.46 65.85
CA ALA A 209 23.28 -8.52 65.18
C ALA A 209 22.79 -7.13 64.76
N LYS A 210 22.98 -6.11 65.60
CA LYS A 210 22.60 -4.73 65.30
C LYS A 210 23.44 -4.14 64.18
N THR A 211 24.75 -4.33 64.21
CA THR A 211 25.67 -3.86 63.15
C THR A 211 25.33 -4.54 61.82
N GLU A 212 25.06 -5.84 61.84
CA GLU A 212 24.69 -6.57 60.63
C GLU A 212 23.32 -6.15 60.09
N ALA A 213 22.33 -5.91 60.95
CA ALA A 213 21.03 -5.37 60.55
C ALA A 213 21.17 -3.98 59.92
N GLU A 214 21.98 -3.09 60.52
CA GLU A 214 22.27 -1.77 59.95
C GLU A 214 22.99 -1.88 58.60
N ARG A 215 23.95 -2.81 58.46
CA ARG A 215 24.65 -3.08 57.20
C ARG A 215 23.69 -3.54 56.10
N VAL A 216 22.88 -4.55 56.38
CA VAL A 216 21.92 -5.13 55.42
C VAL A 216 20.85 -4.11 55.04
N THR A 217 20.36 -3.31 56.00
CA THR A 217 19.34 -2.28 55.68
C THR A 217 19.91 -1.15 54.85
N ASN A 218 21.15 -0.73 55.08
CA ASN A 218 21.81 0.27 54.25
C ASN A 218 22.13 -0.26 52.85
N GLU A 219 22.60 -1.50 52.75
CA GLU A 219 22.83 -2.18 51.47
C GLU A 219 21.52 -2.31 50.67
N ALA A 220 20.43 -2.76 51.31
CA ALA A 220 19.12 -2.86 50.68
C ALA A 220 18.60 -1.49 50.21
N LYS A 221 18.78 -0.43 51.02
CA LYS A 221 18.41 0.94 50.62
C LYS A 221 19.23 1.44 49.43
N SER A 222 20.55 1.26 49.46
CA SER A 222 21.43 1.65 48.35
C SER A 222 21.08 0.93 47.06
N ASN A 223 20.81 -0.38 47.14
CA ASN A 223 20.43 -1.19 45.97
C ASN A 223 19.06 -0.77 45.44
N ALA A 224 18.10 -0.47 46.31
CA ALA A 224 16.80 0.05 45.91
C ALA A 224 16.94 1.42 45.22
N GLU A 225 17.68 2.35 45.80
CA GLU A 225 17.93 3.68 45.23
C GLU A 225 18.62 3.56 43.85
N GLN A 226 19.65 2.72 43.74
CA GLN A 226 20.33 2.46 42.48
C GLN A 226 19.37 1.91 41.41
N THR A 227 18.58 0.89 41.77
CA THR A 227 17.61 0.28 40.84
C THR A 227 16.56 1.30 40.38
N THR A 228 16.08 2.15 41.30
CA THR A 228 15.12 3.21 40.94
C THR A 228 15.73 4.28 40.05
N ALA A 229 17.00 4.66 40.30
CA ALA A 229 17.70 5.63 39.47
C ALA A 229 17.97 5.07 38.06
N GLU A 230 18.34 3.80 37.94
CA GLU A 230 18.53 3.12 36.65
C GLU A 230 17.20 2.99 35.88
N ALA A 231 16.12 2.58 36.56
CA ALA A 231 14.79 2.51 35.99
C ALA A 231 14.30 3.88 35.49
N GLN A 232 14.56 4.95 36.25
CA GLN A 232 14.17 6.30 35.85
C GLN A 232 15.02 6.82 34.68
N ALA A 233 16.34 6.59 34.71
CA ALA A 233 17.22 6.96 33.60
C ALA A 233 16.86 6.22 32.30
N THR A 234 16.48 4.95 32.38
CA THR A 234 16.02 4.18 31.21
C THR A 234 14.67 4.67 30.71
N ALA A 235 13.72 4.98 31.59
CA ALA A 235 12.43 5.57 31.23
C ALA A 235 12.63 6.92 30.52
N ASP A 236 13.47 7.81 31.06
CA ASP A 236 13.75 9.12 30.45
C ASP A 236 14.40 8.98 29.07
N ARG A 237 15.34 8.04 28.90
CA ARG A 237 15.91 7.74 27.58
C ARG A 237 14.87 7.23 26.60
N LEU A 238 13.99 6.34 27.04
CA LEU A 238 12.93 5.80 26.18
C LEU A 238 11.95 6.89 25.74
N VAL A 239 11.54 7.77 26.65
CA VAL A 239 10.65 8.90 26.35
C VAL A 239 11.31 9.86 25.35
N ASN A 240 12.57 10.24 25.58
CA ASN A 240 13.29 11.12 24.65
C ASN A 240 13.46 10.49 23.26
N ASN A 241 13.79 9.20 23.19
CA ASN A 241 13.89 8.49 21.92
C ASN A 241 12.55 8.41 21.20
N ALA A 242 11.46 8.11 21.92
CA ALA A 242 10.12 8.07 21.36
C ALA A 242 9.66 9.45 20.87
N GLN A 243 9.98 10.52 21.60
CA GLN A 243 9.70 11.90 21.18
C GLN A 243 10.46 12.27 19.91
N ASN A 244 11.78 12.03 19.88
CA ASN A 244 12.60 12.31 18.69
C ASN A 244 12.13 11.53 17.46
N GLU A 245 11.79 10.26 17.63
CA GLU A 245 11.28 9.43 16.54
C GLU A 245 9.90 9.90 16.07
N SER A 246 9.02 10.29 17.00
CA SER A 246 7.73 10.90 16.66
C SER A 246 7.90 12.20 15.87
N ASP A 247 8.83 13.07 16.27
CA ASP A 247 9.08 14.33 15.58
C ASP A 247 9.67 14.12 14.19
N ARG A 248 10.57 13.13 14.06
CA ARG A 248 11.11 12.68 12.77
C ARG A 248 10.01 12.17 11.86
N LEU A 249 9.18 11.23 12.34
CA LEU A 249 8.05 10.68 11.57
C LEU A 249 7.04 11.76 11.19
N ASN A 250 6.74 12.70 12.08
CA ASN A 250 5.85 13.82 11.77
C ASN A 250 6.41 14.72 10.67
N THR A 251 7.72 14.98 10.68
CA THR A 251 8.38 15.80 9.65
C THR A 251 8.36 15.07 8.31
N GLU A 252 8.76 13.80 8.29
CA GLU A 252 8.72 12.96 7.08
C GLU A 252 7.30 12.83 6.51
N ALA A 253 6.29 12.66 7.37
CA ALA A 253 4.89 12.58 6.95
C ALA A 253 4.41 13.91 6.34
N ARG A 254 4.79 15.05 6.93
CA ARG A 254 4.47 16.38 6.39
C ARG A 254 5.13 16.61 5.04
N GLU A 255 6.42 16.30 4.91
CA GLU A 255 7.14 16.43 3.64
C GLU A 255 6.54 15.53 2.55
N LYS A 256 6.21 14.27 2.87
CA LYS A 256 5.51 13.37 1.93
C LYS A 256 4.15 13.91 1.52
N ALA A 257 3.37 14.46 2.46
CA ALA A 257 2.09 15.06 2.15
C ALA A 257 2.22 16.30 1.26
N GLU A 258 3.21 17.17 1.54
CA GLU A 258 3.49 18.34 0.72
C GLU A 258 3.92 17.96 -0.70
N ASN A 259 4.80 16.96 -0.83
CA ASN A 259 5.23 16.43 -2.13
C ASN A 259 4.06 15.82 -2.92
N LEU A 260 3.20 15.05 -2.25
CA LEU A 260 2.01 14.47 -2.87
C LEU A 260 1.04 15.57 -3.36
N LEU A 261 0.83 16.61 -2.55
CA LEU A 261 -0.01 17.75 -2.92
C LEU A 261 0.60 18.54 -4.09
N ALA A 262 1.92 18.71 -4.12
CA ALA A 262 2.62 19.37 -5.21
C ALA A 262 2.50 18.56 -6.51
N ASP A 263 2.68 17.23 -6.47
CA ASP A 263 2.50 16.38 -7.64
C ASP A 263 1.05 16.35 -8.11
N ALA A 264 0.08 16.23 -7.20
CA ALA A 264 -1.35 16.28 -7.53
C ALA A 264 -1.74 17.60 -8.21
N ARG A 265 -1.26 18.74 -7.70
CA ARG A 265 -1.45 20.05 -8.34
C ARG A 265 -0.78 20.11 -9.71
N GLY A 266 0.47 19.66 -9.82
CA GLY A 266 1.19 19.63 -11.09
C GLY A 266 0.55 18.71 -12.14
N ARG A 267 -0.13 17.63 -11.73
CA ARG A 267 -0.94 16.79 -12.63
C ARG A 267 -2.24 17.49 -13.03
N ALA A 268 -2.90 18.16 -12.10
CA ALA A 268 -4.12 18.93 -12.38
C ALA A 268 -3.84 20.04 -13.41
N ASP A 269 -2.78 20.83 -13.23
CA ASP A 269 -2.41 21.91 -14.14
C ASP A 269 -2.08 21.39 -15.55
N ARG A 270 -1.40 20.24 -15.64
CA ARG A 270 -1.12 19.55 -16.91
C ARG A 270 -2.39 19.09 -17.59
N LEU A 271 -3.31 18.47 -16.85
CA LEU A 271 -4.59 18.02 -17.36
C LEU A 271 -5.44 19.21 -17.83
N ASP A 272 -5.48 20.31 -17.08
CA ASP A 272 -6.22 21.51 -17.46
C ASP A 272 -5.68 22.13 -18.76
N THR A 273 -4.36 22.12 -18.93
CA THR A 273 -3.71 22.56 -20.16
C THR A 273 -4.07 21.64 -21.33
N GLU A 274 -4.00 20.33 -21.13
CA GLU A 274 -4.35 19.33 -22.15
C GLU A 274 -5.82 19.43 -22.56
N VAL A 275 -6.74 19.54 -21.58
CA VAL A 275 -8.17 19.72 -21.83
C VAL A 275 -8.43 21.02 -22.60
N THR A 276 -7.74 22.11 -22.24
CA THR A 276 -7.89 23.40 -22.94
C THR A 276 -7.40 23.31 -24.38
N ASN A 277 -6.24 22.68 -24.61
CA ASN A 277 -5.69 22.46 -25.95
C ASN A 277 -6.63 21.59 -26.78
N ARG A 278 -7.07 20.45 -26.22
CA ARG A 278 -7.99 19.54 -26.91
C ARG A 278 -9.31 20.20 -27.24
N ARG A 279 -9.84 21.01 -26.31
CA ARG A 279 -11.03 21.82 -26.54
C ARG A 279 -10.83 22.77 -27.72
N SER A 280 -9.71 23.49 -27.77
CA SER A 280 -9.40 24.41 -28.87
C SER A 280 -9.28 23.68 -30.22
N GLU A 281 -8.63 22.51 -30.24
CA GLU A 281 -8.52 21.68 -31.43
C GLU A 281 -9.89 21.24 -31.95
N LEU A 282 -10.74 20.71 -31.07
CA LEU A 282 -12.09 20.25 -31.43
C LEU A 282 -12.94 21.42 -31.94
N PHE A 283 -12.86 22.60 -31.33
CA PHE A 283 -13.58 23.78 -31.84
C PHE A 283 -13.09 24.23 -33.20
N SER A 284 -11.77 24.22 -33.44
CA SER A 284 -11.19 24.54 -34.74
C SER A 284 -11.65 23.55 -35.83
N GLN A 285 -11.70 22.26 -35.50
CA GLN A 285 -12.23 21.22 -36.40
C GLN A 285 -13.72 21.44 -36.70
N LEU A 286 -14.54 21.65 -35.67
CA LEU A 286 -15.97 21.92 -35.84
C LEU A 286 -16.22 23.20 -36.66
N GLU A 287 -15.40 24.23 -36.50
CA GLU A 287 -15.50 25.45 -37.29
C GLU A 287 -15.15 25.22 -38.76
N SER A 288 -14.10 24.43 -39.05
CA SER A 288 -13.75 24.01 -40.40
C SER A 288 -14.87 23.20 -41.06
N GLU A 289 -15.44 22.23 -40.35
CA GLU A 289 -16.58 21.44 -40.83
C GLU A 289 -17.79 22.32 -41.11
N ARG A 290 -18.11 23.25 -40.20
CA ARG A 290 -19.18 24.24 -40.37
C ARG A 290 -18.97 25.06 -41.65
N ASP A 291 -17.75 25.50 -41.93
CA ASP A 291 -17.44 26.25 -43.14
C ASP A 291 -17.58 25.43 -44.42
N VAL A 292 -17.15 24.16 -44.40
CA VAL A 292 -17.35 23.22 -45.52
C VAL A 292 -18.84 23.01 -45.78
N LEU A 293 -19.62 22.77 -44.73
CA LEU A 293 -21.08 22.62 -44.82
C LEU A 293 -21.74 23.90 -45.36
N ALA A 294 -21.33 25.08 -44.88
CA ALA A 294 -21.84 26.37 -45.36
C ALA A 294 -21.56 26.61 -46.85
N ARG A 295 -20.35 26.26 -47.33
CA ARG A 295 -20.01 26.32 -48.76
C ARG A 295 -20.87 25.35 -49.57
N ARG A 296 -21.09 24.13 -49.08
CA ARG A 296 -21.93 23.13 -49.75
C ARG A 296 -23.39 23.57 -49.86
N VAL A 297 -23.94 24.17 -48.80
CA VAL A 297 -25.30 24.75 -48.81
C VAL A 297 -25.40 25.86 -49.85
N THR A 298 -24.41 26.75 -49.93
CA THR A 298 -24.37 27.81 -50.94
C THR A 298 -24.33 27.24 -52.36
N ASN A 299 -23.48 26.22 -52.60
CA ASN A 299 -23.41 25.55 -53.90
C ASN A 299 -24.72 24.89 -54.30
N LEU A 300 -25.41 24.22 -53.37
CA LEU A 300 -26.72 23.61 -53.63
C LEU A 300 -27.79 24.66 -53.95
N ARG A 301 -27.79 25.82 -53.26
CA ARG A 301 -28.70 26.94 -53.58
C ARG A 301 -28.43 27.53 -54.96
N ASN A 302 -27.17 27.67 -55.34
CA ASN A 302 -26.80 28.15 -56.68
C ASN A 302 -27.23 27.15 -57.75
N TYR A 303 -27.02 25.84 -57.53
CA TYR A 303 -27.49 24.79 -58.42
C TYR A 303 -29.02 24.79 -58.54
N GLU A 304 -29.75 24.90 -57.43
CA GLU A 304 -31.21 25.01 -57.43
C GLU A 304 -31.68 26.22 -58.23
N GLY A 305 -31.06 27.39 -58.04
CA GLY A 305 -31.36 28.61 -58.78
C GLY A 305 -31.17 28.43 -60.29
N ALA A 306 -30.00 27.92 -60.70
CA ALA A 306 -29.70 27.65 -62.11
C ALA A 306 -30.63 26.59 -62.72
N PHE A 307 -31.00 25.55 -61.96
CA PHE A 307 -31.95 24.53 -62.39
C PHE A 307 -33.35 25.13 -62.60
N ARG A 308 -33.84 25.94 -61.66
CA ARG A 308 -35.14 26.63 -61.79
C ARG A 308 -35.16 27.57 -63.00
N GLU A 309 -34.09 28.31 -63.24
CA GLU A 309 -33.96 29.19 -64.40
C GLU A 309 -33.97 28.38 -65.71
N SER A 310 -33.14 27.33 -65.80
CA SER A 310 -33.11 26.42 -66.95
C SER A 310 -34.47 25.78 -67.23
N LEU A 311 -35.15 25.29 -66.19
CA LEU A 311 -36.49 24.70 -66.30
C LEU A 311 -37.52 25.72 -66.77
N ASN A 312 -37.51 26.93 -66.22
CA ASN A 312 -38.40 28.01 -66.66
C ASN A 312 -38.16 28.35 -68.13
N ASN A 313 -36.90 28.49 -68.55
CA ASN A 313 -36.55 28.76 -69.95
C ASN A 313 -36.99 27.60 -70.87
N HIS A 314 -36.82 26.35 -70.44
CA HIS A 314 -37.28 25.18 -71.19
C HIS A 314 -38.80 25.17 -71.36
N LEU A 315 -39.56 25.40 -70.29
CA LEU A 315 -41.02 25.47 -70.34
C LEU A 315 -41.51 26.65 -71.20
N GLN A 316 -40.88 27.82 -71.11
CA GLN A 316 -41.19 28.98 -71.95
C GLN A 316 -40.94 28.67 -73.44
N ASN A 317 -39.82 28.02 -73.77
CA ASN A 317 -39.52 27.60 -75.14
C ASN A 317 -40.55 26.57 -75.65
N GLN A 318 -40.97 25.60 -74.82
CA GLN A 318 -42.02 24.65 -75.18
C GLN A 318 -43.37 25.34 -75.42
N LEU A 319 -43.76 26.29 -74.58
CA LEU A 319 -44.99 27.08 -74.78
C LEU A 319 -44.92 27.90 -76.07
N GLN A 320 -43.81 28.56 -76.35
CA GLN A 320 -43.62 29.32 -77.58
C GLN A 320 -43.66 28.41 -78.83
N ALA A 321 -43.08 27.20 -78.75
CA ALA A 321 -43.17 26.22 -79.82
C ALA A 321 -44.61 25.76 -80.08
N LEU A 322 -45.44 25.62 -79.04
CA LEU A 322 -46.86 25.32 -79.17
C LEU A 322 -47.67 26.48 -79.76
N GLU A 323 -47.38 27.74 -79.36
CA GLU A 323 -48.01 28.92 -79.95
C GLU A 323 -47.69 29.08 -81.45
N GLN A 324 -46.46 28.73 -81.83
CA GLN A 324 -46.01 28.75 -83.23
C GLN A 324 -46.51 27.53 -84.03
N LEU A 325 -47.08 26.53 -83.37
CA LEU A 325 -47.63 25.33 -84.01
C LEU A 325 -48.91 25.71 -84.77
N ASN A 326 -48.75 26.23 -85.98
CA ASN A 326 -49.85 26.48 -86.89
C ASN A 326 -50.20 25.17 -87.60
N LEU A 327 -51.18 24.41 -87.10
CA LEU A 327 -51.65 23.20 -87.76
C LEU A 327 -52.37 23.59 -89.06
N ALA A 328 -51.69 23.44 -90.20
CA ALA A 328 -52.38 23.37 -91.48
C ALA A 328 -53.26 22.08 -91.50
N PRO A 329 -54.44 22.07 -92.15
CA PRO A 329 -55.44 21.00 -91.98
C PRO A 329 -55.03 19.59 -92.45
N ASP A 330 -53.83 19.41 -93.02
CA ASP A 330 -53.44 18.18 -93.71
C ASP A 330 -52.00 17.71 -93.41
N GLU A 331 -51.39 18.16 -92.31
CA GLU A 331 -50.04 17.72 -91.92
C GLU A 331 -50.01 17.22 -90.48
N ALA A 332 -49.53 15.99 -90.28
CA ALA A 332 -49.46 15.36 -88.96
C ALA A 332 -48.54 16.18 -88.04
N PRO A 333 -48.94 16.43 -86.77
CA PRO A 333 -48.15 17.25 -85.86
C PRO A 333 -46.77 16.63 -85.67
N ASN A 334 -45.73 17.42 -85.92
CA ASN A 334 -44.36 17.02 -85.66
C ASN A 334 -44.13 16.94 -84.14
N MET A 335 -44.37 15.76 -83.58
CA MET A 335 -44.21 15.45 -82.15
C MET A 335 -42.83 15.84 -81.62
N ASN A 336 -41.80 15.80 -82.47
CA ASN A 336 -40.43 16.13 -82.08
C ASN A 336 -40.23 17.63 -81.80
N ALA A 337 -40.95 18.50 -82.52
CA ALA A 337 -41.01 19.93 -82.25
C ALA A 337 -41.96 20.26 -81.08
N MET A 338 -43.07 19.52 -80.97
CA MET A 338 -44.12 19.73 -79.97
C MET A 338 -43.66 19.40 -78.53
N TYR A 339 -42.77 18.42 -78.34
CA TYR A 339 -42.17 18.12 -77.03
C TYR A 339 -40.89 18.92 -76.72
N GLY A 340 -40.48 19.84 -77.60
CA GLY A 340 -39.25 20.62 -77.38
C GLY A 340 -37.99 19.76 -77.28
N LEU A 341 -37.99 18.55 -77.87
CA LEU A 341 -36.83 17.64 -77.96
C LEU A 341 -35.85 18.06 -79.08
N GLY A 342 -35.90 19.31 -79.52
CA GLY A 342 -34.85 19.90 -80.33
C GLY A 342 -33.58 19.99 -79.49
N LYS A 343 -32.57 19.18 -79.86
CA LYS A 343 -31.22 19.08 -79.25
C LYS A 343 -31.17 19.58 -77.80
N LEU A 344 -31.48 18.69 -76.86
CA LEU A 344 -31.05 18.84 -75.47
C LEU A 344 -29.52 19.00 -75.46
N ASN A 345 -29.02 20.24 -75.49
CA ASN A 345 -27.65 20.50 -75.07
C ASN A 345 -27.67 20.38 -73.55
N ALA A 346 -27.43 19.19 -73.04
CA ALA A 346 -27.34 18.98 -71.61
C ALA A 346 -26.09 19.73 -71.16
N SER A 347 -26.26 20.82 -70.40
CA SER A 347 -25.13 21.66 -69.95
C SER A 347 -24.19 20.94 -68.96
N THR A 348 -24.31 19.62 -68.82
CA THR A 348 -23.38 18.75 -68.13
C THR A 348 -22.68 17.86 -69.17
N PRO A 349 -21.36 18.01 -69.40
CA PRO A 349 -20.63 17.29 -70.44
C PRO A 349 -20.69 15.76 -70.29
N ARG A 350 -21.00 15.26 -69.08
CA ARG A 350 -21.16 13.83 -68.80
C ARG A 350 -22.44 13.23 -69.40
N LEU A 351 -23.52 14.00 -69.51
CA LEU A 351 -24.77 13.52 -70.14
C LEU A 351 -24.66 13.54 -71.66
N ASP A 352 -23.99 14.53 -72.24
CA ASP A 352 -23.71 14.58 -73.68
C ASP A 352 -22.84 13.40 -74.12
N ALA A 353 -21.81 13.04 -73.35
CA ALA A 353 -20.97 11.87 -73.62
C ALA A 353 -21.76 10.55 -73.62
N LEU A 354 -22.66 10.36 -72.65
CA LEU A 354 -23.52 9.17 -72.59
C LEU A 354 -24.55 9.12 -73.72
N LEU A 355 -25.04 10.28 -74.17
CA LEU A 355 -25.96 10.39 -75.29
C LEU A 355 -25.27 10.07 -76.63
N GLU A 356 -24.03 10.51 -76.82
CA GLU A 356 -23.23 10.12 -78.00
C GLU A 356 -22.87 8.62 -77.99
N GLU A 357 -22.52 8.08 -76.83
CA GLU A 357 -22.24 6.64 -76.68
C GLU A 357 -23.49 5.79 -76.98
N SER A 358 -24.66 6.19 -76.48
CA SER A 358 -25.93 5.49 -76.78
C SER A 358 -26.28 5.48 -78.28
N LYS A 359 -25.98 6.57 -79.01
CA LYS A 359 -26.23 6.66 -80.46
C LYS A 359 -25.24 5.83 -81.29
N LEU A 360 -24.06 5.54 -80.75
CA LEU A 360 -23.07 4.68 -81.39
C LEU A 360 -23.40 3.20 -81.23
N GLU A 361 -24.07 2.81 -80.14
CA GLU A 361 -24.53 1.43 -79.94
C GLU A 361 -25.77 1.10 -80.78
N GLU A 362 -26.68 2.06 -81.04
CA GLU A 362 -27.88 1.84 -81.87
C GLU A 362 -27.59 1.63 -83.37
N ASN A 363 -26.37 1.89 -83.83
CA ASN A 363 -25.95 1.77 -85.24
C ASN A 363 -25.01 0.59 -85.52
N LYS A 364 -24.93 -0.38 -84.60
CA LYS A 364 -24.33 -1.71 -84.79
C LYS A 364 -25.41 -2.78 -84.74
#